data_AF-S7RXR5-F1
#
_entry.id   AF-S7RXR5-F1
#
_cell.length_a   1.000
_cell.length_b   1.000
_cell.length_c   1.000
_cell.angle_alpha   90.00
_cell.angle_beta   90.00
_cell.angle_gamma   90.00
#
_symmetry.space_group_name_H-M   'P 1'
#
loop_
_entity.id
_entity.type
_entity.pdbx_description
1 polymer ?
#
loop_
_entity_poly.entity_id
_entity_poly.type
_entity_poly.pdbx_seq_one_letter_code
_entity_poly.pdbx_strand_id
1 'polypeptide(L)'
;MPSKISRVDPHSLTDLPSRVHYLKEFLQFTDEDGAAIQSSAPLLSALLPTILDTVYTHLLSFDITARAFVPKQPEQSGAGGAASVEELSLEHPNIKHRKDFLGQYFVKLVSNKDWSDASPFWCYLDLVGVMHTGEPGFKHRAKRPELRVEFIHMGLLLGWVEDLVADAVLQEASLDLQTKAKVIRAFNKLLWIQNDLFARHYVVDPASGTLPKGSEAKKLLLSASSDNKTLAIAGGVAAAVSAAVWLVRSLWS
;
A
#
# COMPACT_ATOMS: atom_id res chain seq x y z
N MET A 1 -28.87 -23.65 9.19
CA MET A 1 -29.09 -22.91 7.92
C MET A 1 -27.81 -23.02 7.10
N PRO A 2 -27.85 -23.37 5.81
CA PRO A 2 -26.64 -23.37 5.01
C PRO A 2 -26.06 -21.95 4.94
N SER A 3 -24.77 -21.82 5.19
CA SER A 3 -24.02 -20.56 5.07
C SER A 3 -24.26 -19.94 3.69
N LYS A 4 -24.69 -18.67 3.64
CA LYS A 4 -24.84 -17.92 2.39
C LYS A 4 -23.44 -17.57 1.89
N ILE A 5 -22.99 -18.25 0.84
CA ILE A 5 -21.71 -17.96 0.19
C ILE A 5 -21.83 -16.63 -0.56
N SER A 6 -21.03 -15.63 -0.19
CA SER A 6 -20.83 -14.42 -0.99
C SER A 6 -20.06 -14.77 -2.26
N ARG A 7 -20.61 -14.44 -3.44
CA ARG A 7 -19.95 -14.67 -4.73
C ARG A 7 -19.33 -13.37 -5.21
N VAL A 8 -18.04 -13.40 -5.51
CA VAL A 8 -17.27 -12.26 -5.99
C VAL A 8 -16.75 -12.59 -7.39
N ASP A 9 -17.08 -11.74 -8.36
CA ASP A 9 -16.52 -11.83 -9.71
C ASP A 9 -15.07 -11.32 -9.69
N PRO A 10 -14.06 -12.13 -10.06
CA PRO A 10 -12.68 -11.67 -10.09
C PRO A 10 -12.47 -10.40 -10.93
N HIS A 11 -13.22 -10.20 -12.02
CA HIS A 11 -13.08 -9.01 -12.85
C HIS A 11 -13.57 -7.72 -12.16
N SER A 12 -14.51 -7.81 -11.21
CA SER A 12 -14.96 -6.63 -10.46
C SER A 12 -13.85 -6.06 -9.56
N LEU A 13 -12.84 -6.86 -9.19
CA LEU A 13 -11.71 -6.42 -8.36
C LEU A 13 -10.72 -5.49 -9.08
N THR A 14 -10.96 -5.22 -10.38
CA THR A 14 -10.28 -4.16 -11.14
C THR A 14 -10.87 -2.78 -10.86
N ASP A 15 -12.16 -2.70 -10.52
CA ASP A 15 -12.86 -1.49 -10.09
C ASP A 15 -12.57 -1.21 -8.61
N LEU A 16 -12.20 0.04 -8.30
CA LEU A 16 -11.72 0.38 -6.96
C LEU A 16 -12.83 0.28 -5.90
N PRO A 17 -14.03 0.89 -6.07
CA PRO A 17 -15.13 0.72 -5.12
C PRO A 17 -15.50 -0.75 -4.90
N SER A 18 -15.59 -1.55 -5.96
CA SER A 18 -15.91 -2.99 -5.86
C SER A 18 -14.83 -3.76 -5.08
N ARG A 19 -13.55 -3.44 -5.31
CA ARG A 19 -12.44 -4.04 -4.57
C ARG A 19 -12.46 -3.65 -3.09
N VAL A 20 -12.66 -2.38 -2.79
CA VAL A 20 -12.76 -1.87 -1.41
C VAL A 20 -13.93 -2.52 -0.68
N HIS A 21 -15.08 -2.64 -1.34
CA HIS A 21 -16.25 -3.33 -0.79
C HIS A 21 -15.88 -4.75 -0.36
N TYR A 22 -15.26 -5.52 -1.27
CA TYR A 22 -14.83 -6.89 -0.98
C TYR A 22 -13.82 -6.96 0.17
N LEU A 23 -12.79 -6.10 0.17
CA LEU A 23 -11.79 -6.07 1.24
C LEU A 23 -12.43 -5.78 2.60
N LYS A 24 -13.37 -4.81 2.66
CA LYS A 24 -14.08 -4.46 3.89
C LYS A 24 -14.99 -5.60 4.35
N GLU A 25 -15.74 -6.24 3.45
CA GLU A 25 -16.58 -7.39 3.77
C GLU A 25 -15.72 -8.54 4.33
N PHE A 26 -14.60 -8.85 3.68
CA PHE A 26 -13.71 -9.93 4.09
C PHE A 26 -13.02 -9.67 5.44
N LEU A 27 -12.47 -8.47 5.62
CA LEU A 27 -11.80 -8.06 6.87
C LEU A 27 -12.77 -7.64 7.97
N GLN A 28 -14.07 -7.61 7.66
CA GLN A 28 -15.12 -7.08 8.54
C GLN A 28 -14.79 -5.67 9.03
N PHE A 29 -14.34 -4.81 8.11
CA PHE A 29 -14.12 -3.40 8.39
C PHE A 29 -15.45 -2.65 8.32
N THR A 30 -15.86 -2.11 9.45
CA THR A 30 -17.17 -1.48 9.66
C THR A 30 -17.02 -0.01 10.07
N ASP A 31 -18.15 0.70 10.17
CA ASP A 31 -18.16 2.07 10.68
C ASP A 31 -17.64 2.17 12.12
N GLU A 32 -17.75 1.09 12.93
CA GLU A 32 -17.17 1.04 14.27
C GLU A 32 -15.63 1.08 14.24
N ASP A 33 -15.01 0.41 13.27
CA ASP A 33 -13.55 0.47 13.08
C ASP A 33 -13.13 1.89 12.68
N GLY A 34 -13.88 2.51 11.77
CA GLY A 34 -13.68 3.90 11.36
C GLY A 34 -13.79 4.88 12.53
N ALA A 35 -14.78 4.70 13.41
CA ALA A 35 -14.95 5.50 14.63
C ALA A 35 -13.81 5.26 15.64
N ALA A 36 -13.34 4.02 15.80
CA ALA A 36 -12.21 3.71 16.67
C ALA A 36 -10.93 4.40 16.19
N ILE A 37 -10.64 4.37 14.88
CA ILE A 37 -9.50 5.08 14.28
C ILE A 37 -9.60 6.58 14.57
N GLN A 38 -10.77 7.19 14.34
CA GLN A 38 -10.98 8.62 14.61
C GLN A 38 -10.79 8.99 16.08
N SER A 39 -11.30 8.16 17.01
CA SER A 39 -11.17 8.40 18.45
C SER A 39 -9.71 8.34 18.93
N SER A 40 -8.85 7.62 18.22
CA SER A 40 -7.42 7.54 18.53
C SER A 40 -6.60 8.74 18.03
N ALA A 41 -7.19 9.61 17.20
CA ALA A 41 -6.48 10.72 16.56
C ALA A 41 -5.75 11.64 17.55
N PRO A 42 -6.32 12.05 18.71
CA PRO A 42 -5.60 12.88 19.68
C PRO A 42 -4.35 12.19 20.26
N LEU A 43 -4.47 10.91 20.65
CA LEU A 43 -3.37 10.11 21.17
C LEU A 43 -2.26 9.99 20.13
N LEU A 44 -2.62 9.56 18.92
CA LEU A 44 -1.64 9.32 17.88
C LEU A 44 -1.00 10.62 17.35
N SER A 45 -1.74 11.74 17.35
CA SER A 45 -1.16 13.04 17.01
C SER A 45 -0.10 13.49 18.02
N ALA A 46 -0.31 13.21 19.31
CA ALA A 46 0.69 13.52 20.34
C ALA A 46 1.96 12.67 20.18
N LEU A 47 1.82 11.42 19.73
CA LEU A 47 2.94 10.50 19.49
C LEU A 47 3.60 10.69 18.12
N LEU A 48 2.95 11.38 17.18
CA LEU A 48 3.38 11.49 15.79
C LEU A 48 4.85 11.88 15.61
N PRO A 49 5.42 12.87 16.33
CA PRO A 49 6.84 13.21 16.19
C PRO A 49 7.75 12.01 16.47
N THR A 50 7.50 11.27 17.55
CA THR A 50 8.25 10.09 17.93
C THR A 50 8.06 8.97 16.91
N ILE A 51 6.83 8.71 16.46
CA ILE A 51 6.54 7.71 15.42
C ILE A 51 7.36 8.00 14.16
N LEU A 52 7.39 9.26 13.71
CA LEU A 52 8.16 9.67 12.53
C LEU A 52 9.67 9.47 12.74
N ASP A 53 10.21 9.83 13.90
CA ASP A 53 11.62 9.58 14.21
C ASP A 53 11.96 8.08 14.15
N THR A 54 11.13 7.23 14.76
CA THR A 54 11.36 5.78 14.77
C THR A 54 11.26 5.19 13.36
N VAL A 55 10.25 5.59 12.58
CA VAL A 55 10.08 5.14 11.18
C VAL A 55 11.31 5.48 10.34
N TYR A 56 11.79 6.73 10.38
CA TYR A 56 12.93 7.11 9.54
C TYR A 56 14.24 6.56 10.06
N THR A 57 14.41 6.39 11.37
CA THR A 57 15.56 5.67 11.92
C THR A 57 15.60 4.23 11.39
N HIS A 58 14.45 3.55 11.38
CA HIS A 58 14.34 2.18 10.88
C HIS A 58 14.57 2.08 9.36
N LEU A 59 14.01 3.00 8.57
CA LEU A 59 14.24 3.03 7.13
C LEU A 59 15.68 3.35 6.75
N LEU A 60 16.41 4.11 7.58
CA LEU A 60 17.81 4.44 7.35
C LEU A 60 18.78 3.36 7.86
N SER A 61 18.32 2.40 8.67
CA SER A 61 19.16 1.30 9.15
C SER A 61 19.39 0.20 8.10
N PHE A 62 18.74 0.28 6.93
CA PHE A 62 18.98 -0.60 5.79
C PHE A 62 19.32 0.22 4.56
N ASP A 63 20.44 -0.10 3.90
CA ASP A 63 20.91 0.60 2.70
C ASP A 63 19.86 0.59 1.59
N ILE A 64 19.19 -0.56 1.38
CA ILE A 64 18.22 -0.75 0.31
C ILE A 64 17.00 0.17 0.45
N THR A 65 16.56 0.48 1.66
CA THR A 65 15.47 1.44 1.92
C THR A 65 15.99 2.87 1.96
N ALA A 66 17.18 3.11 2.53
CA ALA A 66 17.79 4.43 2.61
C ALA A 66 18.04 5.05 1.22
N ARG A 67 18.40 4.22 0.23
CA ARG A 67 18.66 4.65 -1.16
C ARG A 67 17.52 5.47 -1.79
N ALA A 68 16.27 5.23 -1.40
CA ALA A 68 15.12 5.98 -1.91
C ALA A 68 15.14 7.47 -1.52
N PHE A 69 15.93 7.85 -0.51
CA PHE A 69 16.01 9.21 0.04
C PHE A 69 17.27 9.97 -0.38
N VAL A 70 18.22 9.31 -1.06
CA VAL A 70 19.43 9.94 -1.59
C VAL A 70 19.13 10.99 -2.66
N PRO A 71 18.26 10.73 -3.65
CA PRO A 71 18.00 11.68 -4.73
C PRO A 71 17.48 13.03 -4.21
N LYS A 72 17.95 14.10 -4.85
CA LYS A 72 17.54 15.46 -4.59
C LYS A 72 16.01 15.62 -4.71
N GLN A 73 15.41 16.30 -3.74
CA GLN A 73 14.00 16.68 -3.78
C GLN A 73 13.77 17.84 -4.75
N PRO A 74 12.70 17.85 -5.57
CA PRO A 74 12.51 18.88 -6.60
C PRO A 74 12.32 20.30 -6.05
N GLU A 75 11.92 20.43 -4.79
CA GLU A 75 11.80 21.70 -4.05
C GLU A 75 13.15 22.32 -3.69
N GLN A 76 14.23 21.54 -3.68
CA GLN A 76 15.55 22.03 -3.29
C GLN A 76 16.22 22.78 -4.45
N SER A 77 16.82 23.93 -4.15
CA SER A 77 17.72 24.63 -5.08
C SER A 77 19.16 24.06 -5.00
N GLY A 78 19.97 24.20 -6.06
CA GLY A 78 21.39 23.81 -6.03
C GLY A 78 21.69 22.31 -5.89
N ALA A 79 22.84 21.95 -5.29
CA ALA A 79 23.22 20.57 -4.97
C ALA A 79 22.62 20.16 -3.61
N GLY A 80 21.35 19.73 -3.61
CA GLY A 80 20.58 19.44 -2.38
C GLY A 80 20.32 17.96 -2.08
N GLY A 81 20.78 17.03 -2.93
CA GLY A 81 20.69 15.59 -2.65
C GLY A 81 21.83 15.13 -1.73
N ALA A 82 21.67 13.98 -1.10
CA ALA A 82 22.78 13.30 -0.44
C ALA A 82 23.69 12.67 -1.51
N ALA A 83 24.99 12.58 -1.25
CA ALA A 83 25.94 11.90 -2.13
C ALA A 83 25.90 10.37 -1.93
N SER A 84 25.56 9.91 -0.73
CA SER A 84 25.46 8.50 -0.38
C SER A 84 24.41 8.26 0.71
N VAL A 85 24.15 6.99 1.05
CA VAL A 85 23.20 6.65 2.13
C VAL A 85 23.73 7.02 3.51
N GLU A 86 25.04 7.07 3.69
CA GLU A 86 25.72 7.39 4.94
C GLU A 86 25.56 8.86 5.35
N GLU A 87 25.28 9.75 4.39
CA GLU A 87 24.99 11.17 4.66
C GLU A 87 23.56 11.41 5.16
N LEU A 88 22.69 10.40 5.07
CA LEU A 88 21.31 10.51 5.52
C LEU A 88 21.24 10.39 7.05
N SER A 89 20.50 11.30 7.65
CA SER A 89 20.16 11.30 9.07
C SER A 89 18.80 11.96 9.27
N LEU A 90 18.23 11.88 10.47
CA LEU A 90 16.99 12.60 10.79
C LEU A 90 17.11 14.12 10.59
N GLU A 91 18.33 14.64 10.65
CA GLU A 91 18.61 16.06 10.44
C GLU A 91 18.78 16.45 8.96
N HIS A 92 18.95 15.47 8.07
CA HIS A 92 19.16 15.71 6.65
C HIS A 92 17.91 16.34 6.00
N PRO A 93 18.04 17.37 5.15
CA PRO A 93 16.90 18.07 4.55
C PRO A 93 15.91 17.17 3.81
N ASN A 94 16.40 16.16 3.08
CA ASN A 94 15.53 15.17 2.41
C ASN A 94 14.67 14.41 3.42
N ILE A 95 15.22 14.05 4.57
CA ILE A 95 14.52 13.25 5.58
C ILE A 95 13.49 14.11 6.31
N LYS A 96 13.82 15.34 6.68
CA LYS A 96 12.85 16.30 7.24
C LYS A 96 11.66 16.51 6.31
N HIS A 97 11.92 16.73 5.03
CA HIS A 97 10.88 16.91 4.02
C HIS A 97 9.98 15.67 3.88
N ARG A 98 10.56 14.48 3.91
CA ARG A 98 9.81 13.22 3.82
C ARG A 98 9.01 12.93 5.10
N LYS A 99 9.53 13.30 6.27
CA LYS A 99 8.80 13.27 7.55
C LYS A 99 7.56 14.14 7.52
N ASP A 100 7.64 15.35 6.97
CA ASP A 100 6.48 16.24 6.83
C ASP A 100 5.37 15.60 5.97
N PHE A 101 5.75 14.99 4.85
CA PHE A 101 4.80 14.26 4.00
C PHE A 101 4.16 13.07 4.70
N LEU A 102 4.96 12.25 5.40
CA LEU A 102 4.44 11.11 6.14
C LEU A 102 3.54 11.54 7.31
N GLY A 103 3.87 12.66 7.98
CA GLY A 103 3.03 13.25 9.01
C GLY A 103 1.67 13.69 8.47
N GLN A 104 1.65 14.39 7.33
CA GLN A 104 0.40 14.77 6.67
C GLN A 104 -0.42 13.55 6.21
N TYR A 105 0.25 12.50 5.73
CA TYR A 105 -0.37 11.25 5.36
C TYR A 105 -1.04 10.58 6.59
N PHE A 106 -0.32 10.53 7.72
CA PHE A 106 -0.84 9.99 8.97
C PHE A 106 -2.08 10.73 9.46
N VAL A 107 -2.03 12.07 9.47
CA VAL A 107 -3.19 12.92 9.81
C VAL A 107 -4.38 12.59 8.91
N LYS A 108 -4.14 12.35 7.61
CA LYS A 108 -5.20 11.99 6.67
C LYS A 108 -5.84 10.63 6.96
N LEU A 109 -5.09 9.65 7.45
CA LEU A 109 -5.64 8.36 7.89
C LEU A 109 -6.59 8.53 9.07
N VAL A 110 -6.14 9.24 10.12
CA VAL A 110 -6.89 9.34 11.38
C VAL A 110 -8.02 10.38 11.36
N SER A 111 -8.02 11.29 10.38
CA SER A 111 -9.06 12.32 10.23
C SER A 111 -10.12 11.99 9.19
N ASN A 112 -10.00 10.87 8.47
CA ASN A 112 -11.00 10.46 7.48
C ASN A 112 -12.35 10.19 8.16
N LYS A 113 -13.43 10.74 7.59
CA LYS A 113 -14.81 10.60 8.09
C LYS A 113 -15.75 9.84 7.17
N ASP A 114 -15.33 9.63 5.92
CA ASP A 114 -16.10 8.90 4.93
C ASP A 114 -15.43 7.56 4.67
N TRP A 115 -16.01 6.50 5.22
CA TRP A 115 -15.55 5.11 5.05
C TRP A 115 -16.40 4.34 4.03
N SER A 116 -17.28 5.03 3.28
CA SER A 116 -18.03 4.40 2.19
C SER A 116 -17.10 3.84 1.12
N ASP A 117 -17.56 2.86 0.37
CA ASP A 117 -16.73 2.16 -0.63
C ASP A 117 -16.28 3.10 -1.77
N ALA A 118 -17.08 4.14 -2.06
CA ALA A 118 -16.80 5.16 -3.06
C ALA A 118 -16.03 6.38 -2.50
N SER A 119 -15.62 6.36 -1.23
CA SER A 119 -14.94 7.48 -0.59
C SER A 119 -13.68 7.91 -1.37
N PRO A 120 -13.47 9.22 -1.61
CA PRO A 120 -12.23 9.74 -2.19
C PRO A 120 -10.97 9.38 -1.40
N PHE A 121 -11.12 9.00 -0.13
CA PHE A 121 -10.03 8.50 0.71
C PHE A 121 -9.37 7.25 0.10
N TRP A 122 -10.16 6.28 -0.36
CA TRP A 122 -9.62 5.05 -0.95
C TRP A 122 -8.92 5.32 -2.27
N CYS A 123 -9.46 6.21 -3.10
CA CYS A 123 -8.79 6.68 -4.32
C CYS A 123 -7.46 7.35 -4.01
N TYR A 124 -7.41 8.17 -2.94
CA TYR A 124 -6.15 8.75 -2.49
C TYR A 124 -5.12 7.67 -2.10
N LEU A 125 -5.51 6.64 -1.33
CA LEU A 125 -4.61 5.54 -0.97
C LEU A 125 -4.14 4.75 -2.20
N ASP A 126 -5.04 4.41 -3.11
CA ASP A 126 -4.72 3.74 -4.37
C ASP A 126 -3.68 4.52 -5.17
N LEU A 127 -3.86 5.84 -5.31
CA LEU A 127 -2.92 6.71 -6.00
C LEU A 127 -1.57 6.84 -5.28
N VAL A 128 -1.51 6.71 -3.95
CA VAL A 128 -0.24 6.57 -3.22
C VAL A 128 0.46 5.27 -3.60
N GLY A 129 -0.27 4.17 -3.79
CA GLY A 129 0.28 2.93 -4.33
C GLY A 129 0.88 3.13 -5.74
N VAL A 130 0.12 3.71 -6.67
CA VAL A 130 0.61 4.05 -8.03
C VAL A 130 1.86 4.91 -7.96
N MET A 131 1.86 5.90 -7.09
CA MET A 131 2.94 6.85 -6.90
C MET A 131 4.29 6.18 -6.58
N HIS A 132 4.28 5.06 -5.85
CA HIS A 132 5.49 4.32 -5.48
C HIS A 132 5.97 3.36 -6.59
N THR A 133 5.18 3.14 -7.64
CA THR A 133 5.58 2.31 -8.79
C THR A 133 6.57 3.01 -9.72
N GLY A 134 6.84 4.30 -9.50
CA GLY A 134 7.54 5.18 -10.44
C GLY A 134 6.59 6.03 -11.29
N GLU A 135 5.32 5.65 -11.43
CA GLU A 135 4.32 6.48 -12.11
C GLU A 135 3.94 7.72 -11.26
N PRO A 136 3.44 8.80 -11.88
CA PRO A 136 3.12 10.02 -11.13
C PRO A 136 2.11 9.79 -10.01
N GLY A 137 1.08 8.98 -10.24
CA GLY A 137 -0.10 8.78 -9.37
C GLY A 137 -0.98 10.02 -9.26
N PHE A 138 -0.37 11.19 -9.05
CA PHE A 138 -1.04 12.48 -8.91
C PHE A 138 -0.61 13.46 -9.99
N LYS A 139 -1.53 14.37 -10.38
CA LYS A 139 -1.24 15.42 -11.38
C LYS A 139 -0.04 16.30 -10.99
N HIS A 140 0.08 16.68 -9.72
CA HIS A 140 1.19 17.52 -9.22
C HIS A 140 2.56 16.82 -9.29
N ARG A 141 2.57 15.50 -9.48
CA ARG A 141 3.77 14.67 -9.62
C ARG A 141 4.20 14.44 -11.06
N ALA A 142 3.41 14.84 -12.06
CA ALA A 142 3.67 14.52 -13.47
C ALA A 142 5.03 15.01 -14.00
N LYS A 143 5.63 16.02 -13.36
CA LYS A 143 6.95 16.59 -13.72
C LYS A 143 8.04 16.30 -12.68
N ARG A 144 7.75 15.44 -11.71
CA ARG A 144 8.68 15.05 -10.64
C ARG A 144 9.49 13.83 -11.09
N PRO A 145 10.72 13.63 -10.59
CA PRO A 145 11.45 12.39 -10.79
C PRO A 145 10.64 11.18 -10.33
N GLU A 146 10.88 10.03 -10.96
CA GLU A 146 10.23 8.77 -10.59
C GLU A 146 10.51 8.44 -9.11
N LEU A 147 9.46 8.14 -8.35
CA LEU A 147 9.58 7.55 -7.02
C LEU A 147 9.28 6.07 -7.15
N ARG A 148 10.31 5.24 -7.27
CA ARG A 148 10.19 3.79 -7.28
C ARG A 148 10.58 3.22 -5.92
N VAL A 149 9.66 2.46 -5.33
CA VAL A 149 9.90 1.64 -4.14
C VAL A 149 9.34 0.24 -4.44
N GLU A 150 10.14 -0.79 -4.22
CA GLU A 150 9.69 -2.17 -4.43
C GLU A 150 8.66 -2.58 -3.36
N PHE A 151 7.67 -3.36 -3.77
CA PHE A 151 6.52 -3.73 -2.92
C PHE A 151 6.94 -4.39 -1.61
N ILE A 152 7.97 -5.23 -1.62
CA ILE A 152 8.50 -5.89 -0.42
C ILE A 152 8.81 -4.88 0.70
N HIS A 153 9.41 -3.73 0.38
CA HIS A 153 9.77 -2.72 1.38
C HIS A 153 8.54 -2.00 1.92
N MET A 154 7.53 -1.76 1.06
CA MET A 154 6.28 -1.15 1.50
C MET A 154 5.50 -2.09 2.42
N GLY A 155 5.36 -3.38 2.05
CA GLY A 155 4.68 -4.37 2.89
C GLY A 155 5.37 -4.54 4.25
N LEU A 156 6.70 -4.62 4.28
CA LEU A 156 7.47 -4.70 5.53
C LEU A 156 7.29 -3.45 6.40
N LEU A 157 7.35 -2.25 5.80
CA LEU A 157 7.15 -1.01 6.56
C LEU A 157 5.73 -0.92 7.13
N LEU A 158 4.70 -1.29 6.37
CA LEU A 158 3.31 -1.28 6.87
C LEU A 158 3.13 -2.24 8.05
N GLY A 159 3.66 -3.46 7.97
CA GLY A 159 3.59 -4.42 9.07
C GLY A 159 4.36 -3.95 10.31
N TRP A 160 5.51 -3.29 10.13
CA TRP A 160 6.26 -2.74 11.26
C TRP A 160 5.58 -1.51 11.88
N VAL A 161 4.97 -0.63 11.07
CA VAL A 161 4.15 0.49 11.57
C VAL A 161 2.92 0.00 12.32
N GLU A 162 2.31 -1.09 11.88
CA GLU A 162 1.19 -1.73 12.57
C GLU A 162 1.58 -2.14 14.00
N ASP A 163 2.72 -2.82 14.15
CA ASP A 163 3.27 -3.24 15.44
C ASP A 163 3.54 -2.02 16.36
N LEU A 164 4.15 -0.96 15.79
CA LEU A 164 4.44 0.27 16.53
C LEU A 164 3.17 0.99 17.01
N VAL A 165 2.11 1.02 16.21
CA VAL A 165 0.81 1.56 16.64
C VAL A 165 0.19 0.68 17.73
N ALA A 166 0.30 -0.65 17.60
CA ALA A 166 -0.23 -1.57 18.59
C ALA A 166 0.46 -1.40 19.95
N ASP A 167 1.79 -1.33 19.98
CA ASP A 167 2.58 -1.09 21.19
C ASP A 167 2.21 0.24 21.86
N ALA A 168 2.16 1.33 21.07
CA ALA A 168 1.76 2.65 21.57
C ALA A 168 0.37 2.64 22.23
N VAL A 169 -0.62 1.99 21.61
CA VAL A 169 -1.98 1.89 22.16
C VAL A 169 -2.02 1.00 23.40
N LEU A 170 -1.25 -0.09 23.44
CA LEU A 170 -1.19 -0.99 24.60
C LEU A 170 -0.58 -0.29 25.83
N GLN A 171 0.41 0.58 25.63
CA GLN A 171 1.07 1.33 26.69
C GLN A 171 0.24 2.51 27.23
N GLU A 172 -0.80 2.95 26.52
CA GLU A 172 -1.62 4.08 26.96
C GLU A 172 -2.46 3.74 28.20
N ALA A 173 -2.05 4.23 29.37
CA ALA A 173 -2.67 3.87 30.65
C ALA A 173 -4.11 4.40 30.80
N SER A 174 -4.48 5.46 30.08
CA SER A 174 -5.83 6.05 30.18
C SER A 174 -6.92 5.25 29.45
N LEU A 175 -6.54 4.32 28.57
CA LEU A 175 -7.50 3.51 27.80
C LEU A 175 -7.76 2.16 28.47
N ASP A 176 -9.03 1.75 28.51
CA ASP A 176 -9.41 0.39 28.92
C ASP A 176 -9.04 -0.65 27.84
N LEU A 177 -8.99 -1.92 28.24
CA LEU A 177 -8.59 -3.03 27.35
C LEU A 177 -9.49 -3.19 26.13
N GLN A 178 -10.80 -2.94 26.25
CA GLN A 178 -11.73 -3.05 25.13
C GLN A 178 -11.50 -1.95 24.10
N THR A 179 -11.27 -0.72 24.57
CA THR A 179 -10.93 0.42 23.71
C THR A 179 -9.59 0.20 23.00
N LYS A 180 -8.56 -0.27 23.72
CA LYS A 180 -7.27 -0.66 23.12
C LYS A 180 -7.45 -1.70 22.03
N ALA A 181 -8.18 -2.79 22.33
CA ALA A 181 -8.42 -3.87 21.38
C ALA A 181 -9.16 -3.37 20.12
N LYS A 182 -10.16 -2.50 20.27
CA LYS A 182 -10.89 -1.91 19.14
C LYS A 182 -9.97 -1.10 18.23
N VAL A 183 -9.16 -0.20 18.80
CA VAL A 183 -8.24 0.64 18.03
C VAL A 183 -7.21 -0.22 17.29
N ILE A 184 -6.55 -1.16 17.99
CA ILE A 184 -5.53 -2.03 17.39
C ILE A 184 -6.11 -2.84 16.22
N ARG A 185 -7.30 -3.45 16.41
CA ARG A 185 -7.97 -4.22 15.36
C ARG A 185 -8.38 -3.35 14.18
N ALA A 186 -8.85 -2.13 14.43
CA ALA A 186 -9.25 -1.22 13.36
C ALA A 186 -8.03 -0.80 12.50
N PHE A 187 -6.89 -0.50 13.13
CA PHE A 187 -5.64 -0.19 12.41
C PHE A 187 -5.09 -1.39 11.63
N ASN A 188 -5.08 -2.59 12.22
CA ASN A 188 -4.71 -3.82 11.51
C ASN A 188 -5.51 -3.95 10.20
N LYS A 189 -6.85 -3.87 10.28
CA LYS A 189 -7.71 -3.97 9.08
C LYS A 189 -7.42 -2.84 8.07
N LEU A 190 -7.29 -1.58 8.53
CA LEU A 190 -6.99 -0.45 7.65
C LEU A 190 -5.66 -0.64 6.90
N LEU A 191 -4.61 -1.06 7.60
CA LEU A 191 -3.28 -1.26 7.01
C LEU A 191 -3.26 -2.45 6.05
N TRP A 192 -4.05 -3.50 6.29
CA TRP A 192 -4.24 -4.59 5.33
C TRP A 192 -4.98 -4.14 4.06
N ILE A 193 -6.02 -3.31 4.18
CA ILE A 193 -6.68 -2.69 3.02
C ILE A 193 -5.67 -1.84 2.23
N GLN A 194 -4.92 -0.98 2.92
CA GLN A 194 -3.90 -0.14 2.30
C GLN A 194 -2.82 -0.98 1.59
N ASN A 195 -2.35 -2.05 2.23
CA ASN A 195 -1.36 -2.95 1.66
C ASN A 195 -1.85 -3.59 0.36
N ASP A 196 -3.11 -4.04 0.29
CA ASP A 196 -3.71 -4.56 -0.94
C ASP A 196 -3.83 -3.48 -2.04
N LEU A 197 -4.28 -2.28 -1.68
CA LEU A 197 -4.35 -1.15 -2.61
C LEU A 197 -2.98 -0.76 -3.17
N PHE A 198 -1.89 -1.00 -2.43
CA PHE A 198 -0.54 -0.82 -2.96
C PHE A 198 -0.17 -2.02 -3.84
N ALA A 199 -0.40 -3.24 -3.35
CA ALA A 199 -0.03 -4.50 -4.02
C ALA A 199 -0.64 -4.64 -5.41
N ARG A 200 -1.88 -4.18 -5.62
CA ARG A 200 -2.59 -4.29 -6.90
C ARG A 200 -1.92 -3.56 -8.06
N HIS A 201 -0.95 -2.69 -7.79
CA HIS A 201 -0.15 -2.02 -8.81
C HIS A 201 1.20 -2.70 -9.09
N TYR A 202 1.53 -3.75 -8.33
CA TYR A 202 2.79 -4.51 -8.45
C TYR A 202 2.56 -5.98 -8.82
N VAL A 203 1.42 -6.56 -8.42
CA VAL A 203 1.11 -7.97 -8.57
C VAL A 203 0.18 -8.18 -9.77
N VAL A 204 0.51 -9.17 -10.61
CA VAL A 204 -0.38 -9.68 -11.66
C VAL A 204 -1.36 -10.64 -11.01
N ASP A 205 -2.66 -10.41 -11.19
CA ASP A 205 -3.70 -11.38 -10.87
C ASP A 205 -4.32 -11.88 -12.19
N PRO A 206 -4.04 -13.14 -12.59
CA PRO A 206 -4.54 -13.70 -13.84
C PRO A 206 -6.07 -13.74 -13.94
N ALA A 207 -6.77 -13.86 -12.82
CA ALA A 207 -8.22 -14.00 -12.82
C ALA A 207 -8.92 -12.66 -13.06
N SER A 208 -8.40 -11.58 -12.49
CA SER A 208 -8.92 -10.22 -12.72
C SER A 208 -8.35 -9.57 -13.99
N GLY A 209 -7.18 -10.02 -14.46
CA GLY A 209 -6.50 -9.49 -15.65
C GLY A 209 -5.69 -8.22 -15.37
N THR A 210 -5.39 -7.90 -14.11
CA THR A 210 -4.63 -6.71 -13.74
C THR A 210 -3.16 -6.83 -14.15
N LEU A 211 -2.61 -5.75 -14.70
CA LEU A 211 -1.20 -5.64 -15.04
C LEU A 211 -0.48 -4.69 -14.06
N PRO A 212 0.79 -5.00 -13.72
CA PRO A 212 1.60 -4.14 -12.87
C PRO A 212 1.90 -2.81 -13.58
N LYS A 213 2.13 -1.77 -12.78
CA LYS A 213 2.42 -0.40 -13.21
C LYS A 213 3.89 -0.06 -13.03
N GLY A 214 4.34 1.01 -13.69
CA GLY A 214 5.70 1.52 -13.58
C GLY A 214 6.64 1.11 -14.72
N SER A 215 7.81 1.74 -14.73
CA SER A 215 8.84 1.56 -15.76
C SER A 215 9.36 0.12 -15.81
N GLU A 216 9.57 -0.52 -14.65
CA GLU A 216 10.00 -1.93 -14.58
C GLU A 216 8.93 -2.91 -15.10
N ALA A 217 7.65 -2.66 -14.80
CA ALA A 217 6.55 -3.46 -15.35
C ALA A 217 6.50 -3.38 -16.87
N LYS A 218 6.66 -2.17 -17.43
CA LYS A 218 6.73 -1.97 -18.89
C LYS A 218 7.91 -2.70 -19.50
N LYS A 219 9.09 -2.65 -18.87
CA LYS A 219 10.29 -3.38 -19.34
C LYS A 219 10.04 -4.89 -19.39
N LEU A 220 9.45 -5.47 -18.34
CA LEU A 220 9.12 -6.90 -18.28
C LEU A 220 8.10 -7.30 -19.36
N LEU A 221 7.07 -6.46 -19.58
CA LEU A 221 6.09 -6.68 -20.65
C LEU A 221 6.73 -6.57 -22.05
N LEU A 222 7.62 -5.61 -22.24
CA LEU A 222 8.34 -5.40 -23.50
C LEU A 222 9.33 -6.54 -23.79
N SER A 223 10.08 -7.00 -22.78
CA SER A 223 11.01 -8.13 -22.93
C SER A 223 10.29 -9.43 -23.24
N ALA A 224 9.13 -9.66 -22.60
CA ALA A 224 8.27 -10.80 -22.92
C ALA A 224 7.71 -10.73 -24.36
N SER A 225 7.50 -9.53 -24.90
CA SER A 225 7.05 -9.34 -26.29
C SER A 225 8.17 -9.46 -27.32
N SER A 226 9.43 -9.18 -26.97
CA SER A 226 10.57 -9.27 -27.89
C SER A 226 11.13 -10.69 -28.04
N ASP A 227 11.02 -11.52 -27.00
CA ASP A 227 11.54 -12.89 -26.97
C ASP A 227 10.60 -13.93 -27.60
N ASN A 228 9.89 -13.54 -28.65
CA ASN A 228 8.85 -14.33 -29.32
C ASN A 228 9.41 -15.49 -30.18
N LYS A 229 10.32 -16.28 -29.60
CA LYS A 229 10.56 -17.69 -29.91
C LYS A 229 10.40 -18.62 -28.70
N THR A 230 10.20 -18.11 -27.50
CA THR A 230 9.92 -19.00 -26.36
C THR A 230 9.02 -18.32 -25.34
N LEU A 231 7.80 -18.86 -25.25
CA LEU A 231 6.79 -18.63 -24.21
C LEU A 231 5.86 -17.41 -24.39
N ALA A 232 4.78 -17.70 -25.11
CA ALA A 232 3.45 -17.16 -24.87
C ALA A 232 2.98 -17.40 -23.42
N ILE A 233 3.56 -16.67 -22.45
CA ILE A 233 3.07 -16.56 -21.07
C ILE A 233 2.82 -15.08 -20.77
N ALA A 234 1.71 -14.61 -21.33
CA ALA A 234 0.93 -13.51 -20.76
C ALA A 234 -0.53 -13.62 -21.23
N GLY A 235 -0.75 -14.20 -22.43
CA GLY A 235 -2.09 -14.62 -22.91
C GLY A 235 -2.32 -16.14 -23.01
N GLY A 236 -1.27 -16.97 -22.88
CA GLY A 236 -1.37 -18.42 -23.11
C GLY A 236 -1.80 -19.26 -21.90
N VAL A 237 -1.69 -18.75 -20.67
CA VAL A 237 -2.07 -19.50 -19.46
C VAL A 237 -3.60 -19.66 -19.36
N ALA A 238 -4.37 -18.69 -19.85
CA ALA A 238 -5.84 -18.79 -19.89
C ALA A 238 -6.32 -19.92 -20.84
N ALA A 239 -5.63 -20.14 -21.96
CA ALA A 239 -5.99 -21.20 -22.91
C ALA A 239 -5.58 -22.60 -22.41
N ALA A 240 -4.42 -22.74 -21.76
CA ALA A 240 -3.95 -24.03 -21.25
C ALA A 240 -4.78 -24.54 -20.05
N VAL A 241 -5.24 -23.65 -19.17
CA VAL A 241 -6.12 -24.03 -18.04
C VAL A 241 -7.52 -24.39 -18.53
N SER A 242 -8.03 -23.74 -19.58
CA SER A 242 -9.31 -24.11 -20.21
C SER A 242 -9.29 -25.52 -20.81
N ALA A 243 -8.17 -25.92 -21.43
CA ALA A 243 -7.98 -27.27 -21.95
C ALA A 243 -7.86 -28.32 -20.82
N ALA A 244 -7.18 -28.00 -19.71
CA ALA A 244 -7.08 -28.89 -18.55
C ALA A 244 -8.42 -29.06 -17.81
N VAL A 245 -9.23 -28.00 -17.69
CA VAL A 245 -10.58 -28.06 -17.10
C VAL A 245 -11.55 -28.83 -18.01
N TRP A 246 -11.39 -28.75 -19.33
CA TRP A 246 -12.19 -29.54 -20.28
C TRP A 246 -11.80 -31.04 -20.26
N LEU A 247 -10.51 -31.37 -20.15
CA LEU A 247 -10.02 -32.75 -20.02
C LEU A 247 -10.42 -33.41 -18.68
N VAL A 248 -10.46 -32.65 -17.59
CA VAL A 248 -10.92 -33.18 -16.29
C VAL A 248 -12.44 -33.38 -16.28
N ARG A 249 -13.21 -32.57 -17.03
CA ARG A 249 -14.67 -32.74 -17.18
C ARG A 249 -15.06 -33.93 -18.06
N SER A 250 -14.29 -34.23 -19.11
CA SER A 250 -14.59 -35.37 -20.00
C SER A 250 -14.19 -36.73 -19.43
N LEU A 251 -13.39 -36.76 -18.36
CA LEU A 251 -13.02 -37.98 -17.66
C LEU A 251 -14.06 -38.40 -16.58
N TRP A 252 -15.07 -37.58 -16.32
CA TRP A 252 -16.12 -37.82 -15.31
C TRP A 252 -17.55 -37.63 -15.86
N SER A 253 -17.71 -37.66 -17.19
CA SER A 253 -18.98 -37.77 -17.93
C SER A 253 -18.96 -39.02 -18.80
#